data_AF-A0A8H8UIT5-F1
#
_entry.id   AF-A0A8H8UIT5-F1
#
_cell.length_a   1.000
_cell.length_b   1.000
_cell.length_c   1.000
_cell.angle_alpha   90.00
_cell.angle_beta   90.00
_cell.angle_gamma   90.00
#
_symmetry.space_group_name_H-M   'P 1'
#
loop_
_entity.id
_entity.type
_entity.pdbx_description
1 polymer ?
#
loop_
_entity_poly.entity_id
_entity_poly.type
_entity_poly.pdbx_seq_one_letter_code
_entity_poly.pdbx_strand_id
1 'polypeptide(L)' 'MQPGVDVEASKNQKDELQLYGNSLEGVSQSAADIQQICRVRNKDIRKFLDGLYVSEKGNIEEA' A
#
# COMPACT_ATOMS: atom_id res chain seq x y z
N MET A 1 -7.86 7.21 4.22
CA MET A 1 -7.07 7.52 3.01
C MET A 1 -7.12 9.02 2.77
N GLN A 2 -6.09 9.57 2.15
CA GLN A 2 -6.10 10.98 1.73
C GLN A 2 -7.27 11.23 0.75
N PRO A 3 -7.84 12.43 0.71
CA PRO A 3 -8.92 12.75 -0.24
C PRO A 3 -8.48 12.50 -1.70
N GLY A 4 -9.34 11.86 -2.49
CA GLY A 4 -9.06 11.56 -3.90
C GLY A 4 -8.14 10.35 -4.14
N VAL A 5 -7.96 9.50 -3.11
CA VAL A 5 -7.30 8.20 -3.22
C VAL A 5 -8.32 7.08 -3.03
N ASP A 6 -8.46 6.26 -4.06
CA ASP A 6 -9.30 5.07 -4.07
C ASP A 6 -8.47 3.81 -3.81
N VAL A 7 -9.09 2.78 -3.23
CA VAL A 7 -8.42 1.52 -2.88
C VAL A 7 -9.28 0.36 -3.31
N GLU A 8 -8.71 -0.57 -4.06
CA GLU A 8 -9.37 -1.81 -4.48
C GLU A 8 -8.50 -3.03 -4.19
N ALA A 9 -9.14 -4.16 -3.89
CA ALA A 9 -8.46 -5.44 -3.84
C ALA A 9 -8.22 -5.94 -5.26
N SER A 10 -7.00 -6.39 -5.56
CA SER A 10 -6.66 -6.90 -6.88
C SER A 10 -7.50 -8.13 -7.22
N LYS A 11 -8.08 -8.15 -8.42
CA LYS A 11 -8.87 -9.28 -8.91
C LYS A 11 -7.99 -10.44 -9.41
N ASN A 12 -6.77 -10.11 -9.82
CA ASN A 12 -5.87 -11.03 -10.50
C ASN A 12 -4.77 -11.55 -9.58
N GLN A 13 -4.38 -10.76 -8.58
CA GLN A 13 -3.34 -11.13 -7.62
C GLN A 13 -3.93 -11.31 -6.23
N LYS A 14 -3.68 -12.46 -5.62
CA LYS A 14 -4.11 -12.74 -4.25
C LYS A 14 -3.30 -11.88 -3.26
N ASP A 15 -3.99 -11.38 -2.23
CA ASP A 15 -3.41 -10.60 -1.12
C ASP A 15 -2.75 -9.27 -1.55
N GLU A 16 -3.26 -8.66 -2.62
CA GLU A 16 -2.79 -7.37 -3.15
C GLU A 16 -3.86 -6.29 -3.02
N LEU A 17 -3.44 -5.12 -2.53
CA LEU A 17 -4.23 -3.89 -2.53
C LEU A 17 -3.64 -2.91 -3.53
N GLN A 18 -4.51 -2.35 -4.37
CA GLN A 18 -4.15 -1.36 -5.37
C GLN A 18 -4.70 -0.01 -4.94
N LEU A 19 -3.83 0.99 -4.86
CA LEU A 19 -4.18 2.36 -4.49
C LEU A 19 -4.05 3.25 -5.74
N TYR A 20 -5.09 4.02 -6.00
CA TYR A 20 -5.20 4.87 -7.18
C TYR A 20 -5.52 6.30 -6.78
N GLY A 21 -5.01 7.28 -7.53
CA GLY A 21 -5.33 8.68 -7.30
C GLY A 21 -4.45 9.59 -8.14
N ASN A 22 -4.95 10.79 -8.41
CA ASN A 22 -4.25 11.77 -9.25
C ASN A 22 -3.08 12.46 -8.51
N SER A 23 -3.13 12.52 -7.18
CA SER A 23 -2.04 13.09 -6.37
C SER A 23 -1.08 11.98 -5.93
N LEU A 24 0.14 12.01 -6.46
CA LEU A 24 1.20 11.08 -6.07
C LEU A 24 1.50 11.15 -4.57
N GLU A 25 1.47 12.36 -3.99
CA GLU A 25 1.68 12.59 -2.57
C GLU A 25 0.54 11.94 -1.74
N GLY A 26 -0.70 12.13 -2.17
CA GLY A 26 -1.87 11.53 -1.53
C GLY A 26 -1.84 10.00 -1.54
N VAL A 27 -1.54 9.41 -2.71
CA VAL A 27 -1.42 7.95 -2.88
C VAL A 27 -0.24 7.41 -2.05
N SER A 28 0.92 8.06 -2.13
CA SER A 28 2.13 7.64 -1.41
C SER A 28 1.96 7.72 0.10
N GLN A 29 1.35 8.79 0.61
CA GLN A 29 1.07 8.93 2.04
C GLN A 29 0.07 7.89 2.52
N SER A 30 -1.00 7.66 1.75
CA SER A 30 -2.01 6.64 2.09
C SER A 30 -1.39 5.23 2.15
N ALA A 31 -0.50 4.90 1.21
CA ALA A 31 0.23 3.63 1.23
C ALA A 31 1.16 3.52 2.45
N ALA A 32 1.88 4.60 2.79
CA ALA A 32 2.74 4.63 3.97
C ALA A 32 1.96 4.47 5.29
N ASP A 33 0.78 5.09 5.41
CA ASP A 33 -0.08 4.99 6.58
C ASP A 33 -0.52 3.52 6.83
N ILE A 34 -0.90 2.80 5.76
CA ILE A 34 -1.24 1.36 5.82
C ILE A 34 -0.04 0.53 6.26
N GLN A 35 1.14 0.77 5.68
CA GLN A 35 2.33 0.02 6.07
C GLN A 35 2.70 0.25 7.54
N GLN A 36 2.60 1.48 8.02
CA GLN A 36 2.93 1.84 9.40
C GLN A 36 1.95 1.22 10.41
N ILE A 37 0.65 1.21 10.13
CA ILE A 37 -0.35 0.66 11.07
C ILE A 37 -0.23 -0.86 11.22
N CYS A 38 0.24 -1.56 10.18
CA CYS A 38 0.42 -3.01 10.18
C CYS A 38 1.77 -3.48 10.75
N ARG A 39 2.59 -2.58 11.31
CA ARG A 39 3.90 -2.93 11.84
C ARG A 39 3.80 -3.83 13.07
N VAL A 40 4.55 -4.93 13.05
CA VAL A 40 4.68 -5.85 14.19
C VAL A 40 5.22 -5.13 15.43
N ARG A 41 4.57 -5.36 16.59
CA ARG A 41 4.95 -4.79 17.89
C ARG A 41 5.42 -5.88 18.86
N ASN A 42 6.39 -5.56 19.71
CA ASN A 42 6.87 -6.43 20.80
C ASN A 42 7.36 -7.82 20.34
N LYS A 43 8.00 -7.90 19.16
CA LYS A 43 8.61 -9.09 18.55
C LYS A 43 9.86 -8.68 17.73
N ASP A 44 10.73 -9.63 17.39
CA ASP A 44 11.86 -9.37 16.48
C ASP A 44 11.35 -9.27 15.03
N ILE A 45 11.36 -8.04 14.51
CA ILE A 45 10.90 -7.71 13.16
C ILE A 45 11.74 -8.34 12.04
N ARG A 46 12.92 -8.90 12.34
CA ARG A 46 13.74 -9.63 11.36
C ARG A 46 13.31 -11.09 11.20
N LYS A 47 12.49 -11.58 12.13
CA LYS A 47 11.94 -12.94 12.09
C LYS A 47 10.46 -12.93 11.74
N PHE A 48 9.71 -11.99 12.30
CA PHE A 48 8.30 -11.76 12.01
C PHE A 48 8.20 -10.65 10.97
N LEU A 49 8.22 -11.06 9.69
CA LEU A 49 8.21 -10.15 8.54
C LEU A 49 6.80 -9.74 8.11
N ASP A 50 5.78 -10.12 8.87
CA ASP A 50 4.38 -9.84 8.59
C ASP A 50 4.14 -8.33 8.46
N GLY A 51 3.37 -7.93 7.44
CA GLY A 51 3.04 -6.55 7.15
C GLY A 51 2.48 -6.39 5.74
N LEU A 52 1.99 -5.18 5.45
CA LEU A 52 1.63 -4.75 4.11
C LEU A 52 2.73 -3.84 3.58
N TYR A 53 3.27 -4.16 2.41
CA TYR A 53 4.40 -3.47 1.81
C TYR A 53 4.04 -2.97 0.41
N VAL A 54 4.67 -1.87 0.00
CA VAL A 54 4.58 -1.39 -1.38
C VAL A 54 5.40 -2.31 -2.28
N SER A 55 4.72 -3.12 -3.09
CA SER A 55 5.33 -4.04 -4.05
C SER A 55 5.79 -3.31 -5.32
N GLU A 56 4.97 -2.40 -5.84
CA GLU A 56 5.19 -1.69 -7.09
C GLU A 56 4.72 -0.22 -7.01
N LYS A 57 5.32 0.64 -7.84
CA LYS A 57 4.87 2.01 -8.09
C LYS A 57 4.83 2.23 -9.59
N GLY A 58 3.67 2.63 -10.11
CA GLY A 58 3.45 2.82 -11.53
C GLY A 58 2.34 3.82 -11.82
N ASN A 59 2.07 3.98 -13.11
CA ASN A 59 0.96 4.78 -13.60
C ASN A 59 -0.28 3.90 -13.81
N ILE A 60 -1.46 4.51 -13.87
CA ILE A 60 -2.71 3.80 -14.15
C ILE A 60 -2.75 3.33 -15.61
N GLU A 61 -2.24 4.15 -16.52
CA GLU A 61 -2.10 3.83 -17.94
C GLU A 61 -0.62 3.85 -18.31
N GLU A 62 -0.17 2.80 -19.01
CA GLU A 62 1.17 2.74 -19.61
C GLU A 62 1.19 3.58 -20.90
N ALA A 63 2.33 4.23 -21.16
CA ALA A 63 2.54 5.09 -22.33
C ALA A 63 2.96 4.30 -23.58
#